data_AF-A0A171B5Q3-F1
#
_entry.id   AF-A0A171B5Q3-F1
#
_cell.length_a   1.000
_cell.length_b   1.000
_cell.length_c   1.000
_cell.angle_alpha   90.00
_cell.angle_beta   90.00
_cell.angle_gamma   90.00
#
_symmetry.space_group_name_H-M   'P 1'
#
loop_
_entity.id
_entity.type
_entity.pdbx_description
1 polymer ?
#
loop_
_entity_poly.entity_id
_entity_poly.type
_entity_poly.pdbx_seq_one_letter_code
_entity_poly.pdbx_strand_id
1 'polypeptide(L)'
;NCLAIDYQLSKLYWSDTLNGKIEVSELNGKNRMLLIPQTTTPTGLSLYGDHIFWADFGKKAVQMADAITGRDQNSLRGHIVGVTGMCSVSSERQTGSNPCSVFNGYCTHLCLFRGRRGYICACPDMQDRSCSLEPSRWVPLTDMDELEEIDEMVDESVPDNSFRSLLYTTLSLAALIIIFTSIFFIVFFYN
;
A
#
# COMPACT_ATOMS: atom_id res chain seq x y z
N ASN A 1 16.81 1.36 -5.67
CA ASN A 1 15.76 2.38 -5.55
C ASN A 1 15.21 2.39 -4.15
N CYS A 2 14.88 3.58 -3.68
CA CYS A 2 14.49 3.88 -2.31
C CYS A 2 13.07 4.47 -2.32
N LEU A 3 12.28 4.25 -1.26
CA LEU A 3 10.95 4.86 -1.12
C LEU A 3 10.80 5.49 0.27
N ALA A 4 9.98 6.52 0.37
CA ALA A 4 9.56 7.12 1.63
C ALA A 4 8.09 7.55 1.54
N ILE A 5 7.39 7.52 2.67
CA ILE A 5 5.99 7.94 2.78
C ILE A 5 5.91 9.16 3.68
N ASP A 6 5.20 10.18 3.22
CA ASP A 6 4.69 11.27 4.03
C ASP A 6 3.27 10.92 4.47
N TYR A 7 3.10 10.65 5.77
CA TYR A 7 1.82 10.28 6.35
C TYR A 7 0.87 11.47 6.51
N GLN A 8 1.40 12.70 6.66
CA GLN A 8 0.58 13.89 6.85
C GLN A 8 0.02 14.39 5.52
N LEU A 9 0.85 14.39 4.47
CA LEU A 9 0.45 14.84 3.14
C LEU A 9 -0.08 13.71 2.25
N SER A 10 -0.11 12.46 2.74
CA SER A 10 -0.49 11.28 1.95
C SER A 10 0.26 11.19 0.62
N LYS A 11 1.60 11.32 0.69
CA LYS A 11 2.48 11.29 -0.49
C LYS A 11 3.49 10.15 -0.44
N LEU A 12 3.76 9.59 -1.61
CA LEU A 12 4.79 8.59 -1.85
C LEU A 12 5.95 9.24 -2.60
N TYR A 13 7.16 9.11 -2.07
CA TYR A 13 8.39 9.60 -2.68
C TYR A 13 9.27 8.41 -3.05
N TRP A 14 9.90 8.44 -4.22
CA TRP A 14 10.83 7.39 -4.62
C TRP A 14 11.98 7.92 -5.47
N SER A 15 13.09 7.18 -5.42
CA SER A 15 14.23 7.43 -6.29
C SER A 15 14.21 6.52 -7.52
N ASP A 16 14.53 7.11 -8.67
CA ASP A 16 14.82 6.41 -9.91
C ASP A 16 16.31 6.55 -10.21
N THR A 17 17.08 5.56 -9.77
CA THR A 17 18.54 5.56 -9.92
C THR A 17 18.98 5.50 -11.39
N LEU A 18 18.20 4.86 -12.27
CA LEU A 18 18.54 4.74 -13.68
C LEU A 18 18.41 6.07 -14.41
N ASN A 19 17.32 6.80 -14.13
CA ASN A 19 17.05 8.10 -14.76
C ASN A 19 17.59 9.30 -13.94
N GLY A 20 18.26 9.05 -12.81
CA GLY A 20 18.87 10.09 -12.00
C GLY A 20 17.88 11.11 -11.45
N LYS A 21 16.75 10.66 -10.90
CA LYS A 21 15.71 11.57 -10.37
C LYS A 21 15.06 11.06 -9.09
N ILE A 22 14.42 11.98 -8.36
CA ILE A 22 13.48 11.66 -7.29
C ILE A 22 12.12 12.23 -7.68
N GLU A 23 11.08 11.41 -7.52
CA GLU A 23 9.71 11.74 -7.89
C GLU A 23 8.78 11.55 -6.70
N VAL A 24 7.61 12.17 -6.78
CA VAL A 24 6.56 12.13 -5.77
C VAL A 24 5.21 11.91 -6.43
N SER A 25 4.29 11.22 -5.75
CA SER A 25 2.88 11.09 -6.12
C SER A 25 2.01 11.05 -4.87
N GLU A 26 0.70 11.06 -5.06
CA GLU A 26 -0.23 10.60 -4.03
C GLU A 26 -0.04 9.09 -3.75
N LEU A 27 -0.55 8.59 -2.63
CA LEU A 27 -0.49 7.16 -2.28
C LEU A 27 -1.21 6.25 -3.30
N ASN A 28 -2.20 6.78 -4.02
CA ASN A 28 -2.90 6.10 -5.11
C ASN A 28 -2.12 6.12 -6.45
N GLY A 29 -0.94 6.76 -6.50
CA GLY A 29 -0.10 6.89 -7.69
C GLY A 29 -0.46 8.04 -8.65
N LYS A 30 -1.56 8.76 -8.39
CA LYS A 30 -1.97 9.96 -9.16
C LYS A 30 -1.09 11.16 -8.79
N ASN A 31 -1.22 12.23 -9.60
CA ASN A 31 -0.51 13.50 -9.40
C ASN A 31 1.02 13.32 -9.26
N ARG A 32 1.58 12.41 -10.07
CA ARG A 32 3.02 12.18 -10.14
C ARG A 32 3.75 13.43 -10.63
N MET A 33 4.81 13.81 -9.92
CA MET A 33 5.63 14.98 -10.19
C MET A 33 7.12 14.63 -10.06
N LEU A 34 7.94 15.25 -10.93
CA LEU A 34 9.39 15.26 -10.78
C LEU A 34 9.76 16.25 -9.67
N LEU A 35 10.32 15.76 -8.56
CA LEU A 35 10.71 16.58 -7.42
C LEU A 35 12.16 17.05 -7.52
N ILE A 36 13.09 16.10 -7.68
CA ILE A 36 14.53 16.39 -7.77
C ILE A 36 15.06 15.90 -9.11
N PRO A 37 15.43 16.80 -10.04
CA PRO A 37 16.15 16.43 -11.25
C PRO A 37 17.64 16.19 -10.94
N GLN A 38 18.31 15.40 -11.78
CA GLN A 38 19.79 15.28 -11.81
C GLN A 38 20.44 14.80 -10.51
N THR A 39 19.81 13.84 -9.83
CA THR A 39 20.54 13.02 -8.86
C THR A 39 21.51 12.10 -9.59
N THR A 40 22.64 11.72 -8.98
CA THR A 40 23.57 10.82 -9.69
C THR A 40 23.23 9.36 -9.45
N THR A 41 23.24 8.92 -8.20
CA THR A 41 22.91 7.53 -7.84
C THR A 41 22.35 7.55 -6.42
N PRO A 42 21.06 7.88 -6.25
CA PRO A 42 20.42 7.87 -4.94
C PRO A 42 20.34 6.43 -4.41
N THR A 43 20.89 6.19 -3.21
CA THR A 43 20.95 4.87 -2.57
C THR A 43 20.21 4.80 -1.24
N GLY A 44 19.80 5.93 -0.67
CA GLY A 44 18.90 6.02 0.48
C GLY A 44 18.01 7.26 0.37
N LEU A 45 16.78 7.19 0.88
CA LEU A 45 15.80 8.27 0.85
C LEU A 45 15.06 8.30 2.19
N SER A 46 14.86 9.47 2.77
CA SER A 46 14.02 9.64 3.97
C SER A 46 13.40 11.04 4.03
N LEU A 47 12.41 11.21 4.90
CA LEU A 47 11.64 12.44 5.11
C LEU A 47 11.65 12.79 6.59
N TYR A 48 11.75 14.09 6.90
CA TYR A 48 11.56 14.61 8.26
C TYR A 48 11.23 16.10 8.22
N GLY A 49 10.15 16.50 8.91
CA GLY A 49 9.58 17.85 8.77
C GLY A 49 9.27 18.14 7.29
N ASP A 50 9.57 19.36 6.85
CA ASP A 50 9.33 19.82 5.48
C ASP A 50 10.42 19.40 4.47
N HIS A 51 11.32 18.49 4.85
CA HIS A 51 12.52 18.18 4.07
C HIS A 51 12.61 16.73 3.64
N ILE A 52 13.14 16.56 2.42
CA ILE A 52 13.57 15.28 1.87
C ILE A 52 15.08 15.17 1.94
N PHE A 53 15.56 13.98 2.34
CA PHE A 53 16.97 13.67 2.50
C PHE A 53 17.31 12.46 1.66
N TRP A 54 18.45 12.51 0.97
CA TRP A 54 18.91 11.35 0.22
C TRP A 54 20.43 11.23 0.20
N ALA A 55 20.91 9.99 0.22
CA ALA A 55 22.30 9.68 0.01
C ALA A 55 22.53 9.55 -1.48
N ASP A 56 23.44 10.35 -2.02
CA ASP A 56 23.80 10.34 -3.43
C ASP A 56 25.21 9.78 -3.59
N PHE A 57 25.31 8.55 -4.09
CA PHE A 57 26.57 7.80 -4.15
C PHE A 57 27.60 8.48 -5.04
N GLY A 58 27.22 9.02 -6.21
CA GLY A 58 28.16 9.70 -7.09
C GLY A 58 28.63 11.05 -6.53
N LYS A 59 27.78 11.76 -5.78
CA LYS A 59 28.17 12.99 -5.06
C LYS A 59 28.92 12.70 -3.75
N LYS A 60 28.93 11.45 -3.28
CA LYS A 60 29.52 11.02 -2.00
C LYS A 60 29.04 11.86 -0.83
N ALA A 61 27.74 12.15 -0.80
CA ALA A 61 27.15 13.08 0.14
C ALA A 61 25.69 12.74 0.47
N VAL A 62 25.25 13.19 1.64
CA VAL A 62 23.84 13.32 1.98
C VAL A 62 23.37 14.70 1.55
N GLN A 63 22.36 14.72 0.70
CA GLN A 63 21.70 15.90 0.18
C GLN A 63 20.35 16.09 0.89
N MET A 64 19.87 17.33 0.87
CA MET A 64 18.57 17.74 1.40
C MET A 64 17.92 18.73 0.45
N ALA A 65 16.60 18.73 0.38
CA ALA A 65 15.81 19.77 -0.28
C ALA A 65 14.45 19.90 0.42
N ASP A 66 13.70 20.95 0.07
CA ASP A 66 12.28 21.08 0.44
C ASP A 66 11.45 19.95 -0.17
N ALA A 67 10.64 19.27 0.63
CA ALA A 67 9.91 18.05 0.23
C ALA A 67 8.71 18.33 -0.68
N ILE A 68 8.26 19.58 -0.79
CA ILE A 68 7.10 19.97 -1.60
C ILE A 68 7.54 20.49 -2.97
N THR A 69 8.56 21.36 -2.98
CA THR A 69 9.00 22.11 -4.15
C THR A 69 10.30 21.57 -4.75
N GLY A 70 11.06 20.76 -4.01
CA GLY A 70 12.37 20.28 -4.43
C GLY A 70 13.46 21.35 -4.47
N ARG A 71 13.17 22.56 -3.96
CA ARG A 71 14.10 23.70 -3.94
C ARG A 71 14.99 23.68 -2.70
N ASP A 72 15.87 24.68 -2.63
CA ASP A 72 16.83 24.88 -1.53
C ASP A 72 17.71 23.65 -1.27
N GLN A 73 18.15 23.05 -2.37
CA GLN A 73 19.00 21.87 -2.36
C GLN A 73 20.34 22.18 -1.70
N ASN A 74 20.66 21.45 -0.64
CA ASN A 74 21.87 21.61 0.14
C ASN A 74 22.57 20.27 0.41
N SER A 75 23.89 20.29 0.42
CA SER A 75 24.72 19.16 0.85
C SER A 75 24.92 19.24 2.36
N LEU A 76 24.24 18.39 3.13
CA LEU A 76 24.35 18.39 4.59
C LEU A 76 25.65 17.78 5.07
N ARG A 77 26.11 16.72 4.40
CA ARG A 77 27.33 16.01 4.78
C ARG A 77 27.98 15.40 3.56
N GLY A 78 29.18 15.88 3.24
CA GLY A 78 30.04 15.26 2.23
C GLY A 78 30.91 14.12 2.79
N HIS A 79 31.69 13.51 1.91
CA HIS A 79 32.62 12.41 2.22
C HIS A 79 31.95 11.17 2.83
N ILE A 80 30.68 10.96 2.46
CA ILE A 80 29.89 9.80 2.86
C ILE A 80 29.90 8.81 1.71
N VAL A 81 30.38 7.59 1.95
CA VAL A 81 30.54 6.55 0.92
C VAL A 81 29.93 5.24 1.41
N GLY A 82 29.34 4.45 0.50
CA GLY A 82 28.81 3.12 0.84
C GLY A 82 27.49 3.12 1.61
N VAL A 83 26.71 4.20 1.55
CA VAL A 83 25.37 4.23 2.16
C VAL A 83 24.42 3.35 1.37
N THR A 84 23.81 2.37 2.03
CA THR A 84 22.86 1.42 1.45
C THR A 84 21.40 1.69 1.81
N GLY A 85 21.17 2.54 2.81
CA GLY A 85 19.83 2.90 3.28
C GLY A 85 19.87 4.11 4.21
N MET A 86 18.73 4.77 4.36
CA MET A 86 18.56 5.93 5.23
C MET A 86 17.19 5.88 5.89
N CYS A 87 17.12 6.33 7.15
CA CYS A 87 15.88 6.55 7.87
C CYS A 87 16.01 7.76 8.79
N SER A 88 14.91 8.49 8.97
CA SER A 88 14.76 9.48 10.02
C SER A 88 14.36 8.78 11.32
N VAL A 89 14.95 9.20 12.43
CA VAL A 89 14.70 8.64 13.76
C VAL A 89 13.99 9.70 14.59
N SER A 90 12.67 9.61 14.66
CA SER A 90 11.80 10.45 15.49
C SER A 90 10.50 9.71 15.78
N SER A 91 9.92 9.90 16.97
CA SER A 91 8.60 9.36 17.31
C SER A 91 7.51 9.91 16.39
N GLU A 92 7.70 11.11 15.83
CA GLU A 92 6.78 11.74 14.88
C GLU A 92 6.68 10.99 13.55
N ARG A 93 7.62 10.07 13.26
CA ARG A 93 7.61 9.23 12.05
C ARG A 93 6.88 7.90 12.25
N GLN A 94 6.49 7.58 13.48
CA GLN A 94 5.86 6.33 13.88
C GLN A 94 4.61 6.62 14.75
N THR A 95 3.76 7.51 14.25
CA THR A 95 2.51 7.92 14.89
C THR A 95 1.35 7.02 14.48
N GLY A 96 0.21 7.21 15.15
CA GLY A 96 -0.99 6.42 14.92
C GLY A 96 -0.99 5.12 15.72
N SER A 97 -2.17 4.50 15.77
CA SER A 97 -2.37 3.20 16.40
C SER A 97 -3.28 2.34 15.54
N ASN A 98 -3.31 1.05 15.83
CA ASN A 98 -4.24 0.12 15.20
C ASN A 98 -4.58 -1.02 16.18
N PRO A 99 -5.59 -1.84 15.87
CA PRO A 99 -6.00 -2.96 16.72
C PRO A 99 -4.88 -3.93 17.14
N CYS A 100 -3.83 -4.08 16.33
CA CYS A 100 -2.70 -4.95 16.67
C CYS A 100 -1.86 -4.43 17.83
N SER A 101 -1.92 -3.13 18.14
CA SER A 101 -1.27 -2.57 19.34
C SER A 101 -1.87 -3.09 20.65
N VAL A 102 -3.11 -3.58 20.61
CA VAL A 102 -3.84 -4.11 21.76
C VAL A 102 -3.65 -5.63 21.81
N PHE A 103 -2.75 -6.10 22.67
CA PHE A 103 -2.47 -7.54 22.87
C PHE A 103 -2.24 -8.31 21.55
N ASN A 104 -1.51 -7.73 20.58
CA ASN A 104 -1.30 -8.33 19.26
C ASN A 104 -2.62 -8.62 18.51
N GLY A 105 -3.68 -7.82 18.72
CA GLY A 105 -5.01 -8.09 18.20
C GLY A 105 -5.61 -9.40 18.71
N TYR A 106 -5.12 -9.93 19.84
CA TYR A 106 -5.40 -11.28 20.34
C TYR A 106 -5.05 -12.42 19.35
N CYS A 107 -4.13 -12.15 18.42
CA CYS A 107 -3.55 -13.15 17.54
C CYS A 107 -2.47 -13.96 18.27
N THR A 108 -2.41 -15.25 17.97
CA THR A 108 -1.40 -16.15 18.54
C THR A 108 0.02 -15.84 18.07
N HIS A 109 0.19 -15.42 16.80
CA HIS A 109 1.48 -15.19 16.16
C HIS A 109 1.55 -13.80 15.54
N LEU A 110 1.07 -13.64 14.31
CA LEU A 110 1.13 -12.38 13.58
C LEU A 110 -0.25 -11.70 13.55
N CYS A 111 -0.26 -10.39 13.81
CA CYS A 111 -1.40 -9.52 13.55
C CYS A 111 -1.09 -8.60 12.38
N LEU A 112 -1.84 -8.75 11.29
CA LEU A 112 -1.62 -8.00 10.06
C LEU A 112 -2.75 -6.98 9.88
N PHE A 113 -2.44 -5.71 10.12
CA PHE A 113 -3.38 -4.61 9.93
C PHE A 113 -3.65 -4.38 8.44
N ARG A 114 -4.93 -4.14 8.09
CA ARG A 114 -5.42 -3.98 6.72
C ARG A 114 -6.14 -2.64 6.52
N GLY A 115 -5.79 -1.63 7.34
CA GLY A 115 -6.46 -0.34 7.33
C GLY A 115 -7.93 -0.48 7.75
N ARG A 116 -8.84 0.09 6.97
CA ARG A 116 -10.29 0.05 7.23
C ARG A 116 -10.88 -1.36 7.27
N ARG A 117 -10.23 -2.33 6.63
CA ARG A 117 -10.68 -3.74 6.63
C ARG A 117 -10.33 -4.47 7.94
N GLY A 118 -9.89 -3.75 8.96
CA GLY A 118 -9.52 -4.30 10.26
C GLY A 118 -8.13 -4.93 10.22
N TYR A 119 -8.01 -6.11 10.81
CA TYR A 119 -6.77 -6.89 10.82
C TYR A 119 -7.11 -8.37 10.64
N ILE A 120 -6.10 -9.17 10.31
CA ILE A 120 -6.19 -10.63 10.28
C ILE A 120 -5.05 -11.23 11.11
N CYS A 121 -5.26 -12.43 11.65
CA CYS A 121 -4.16 -13.21 12.20
C CYS A 121 -3.50 -14.05 11.10
N ALA A 122 -2.19 -14.21 11.19
CA ALA A 122 -1.43 -15.05 10.27
C ALA A 122 -0.48 -15.98 11.02
N CYS A 123 -0.21 -17.13 10.40
CA CYS A 123 0.68 -18.16 10.90
C CYS A 123 2.02 -18.16 10.18
N PRO A 124 3.09 -18.64 10.84
CA PRO A 124 4.37 -18.84 10.18
C PRO A 124 4.24 -19.87 9.03
N ASP A 125 5.15 -19.78 8.06
CA ASP A 125 5.21 -20.73 6.95
C ASP A 125 5.50 -22.16 7.42
N MET A 126 6.33 -22.28 8.47
CA MET A 126 6.59 -23.57 9.12
C MET A 126 5.40 -23.96 10.00
N GLN A 127 5.03 -25.24 9.96
CA GLN A 127 3.86 -25.71 10.68
C GLN A 127 4.03 -25.58 12.20
N ASP A 128 3.17 -24.77 12.81
CA ASP A 128 3.04 -24.62 14.25
C ASP A 128 1.59 -24.90 14.66
N ARG A 129 1.38 -25.94 15.48
CA ARG A 129 0.05 -26.35 15.95
C ARG A 129 -0.56 -25.38 16.96
N SER A 130 0.25 -24.52 17.56
CA SER A 130 -0.22 -23.48 18.49
C SER A 130 -0.77 -22.24 17.76
N CYS A 131 -0.58 -22.16 16.44
CA CYS A 131 -1.04 -21.01 15.67
C CYS A 131 -2.54 -21.09 15.29
N SER A 132 -3.18 -19.92 15.31
CA SER A 132 -4.56 -19.69 14.87
C SER A 132 -4.64 -18.51 13.89
N LEU A 133 -5.42 -18.68 12.83
CA LEU A 133 -5.77 -17.64 11.85
C LEU A 133 -6.91 -16.72 12.34
N GLU A 134 -7.60 -17.11 13.41
CA GLU A 134 -8.62 -16.29 14.05
C GLU A 134 -8.12 -15.74 15.40
N PRO A 135 -8.41 -14.47 15.72
CA PRO A 135 -8.08 -13.91 17.02
C PRO A 135 -8.95 -14.53 18.10
N SER A 136 -8.41 -14.70 19.31
CA SER A 136 -9.22 -15.19 20.44
C SER A 136 -10.29 -14.17 20.88
N ARG A 137 -10.10 -12.89 20.56
CA ARG A 137 -11.07 -11.81 20.76
C ARG A 137 -10.83 -10.69 19.75
N TRP A 138 -11.90 -10.14 19.17
CA TRP A 138 -11.79 -9.01 18.26
C TRP A 138 -11.57 -7.69 19.01
N VAL A 139 -10.62 -6.90 18.51
CA VAL A 139 -10.39 -5.51 18.92
C VAL A 139 -11.11 -4.58 17.93
N PRO A 140 -12.05 -3.74 18.38
CA PRO A 140 -12.72 -2.75 17.52
C PRO A 140 -11.73 -1.73 16.93
N LEU A 141 -12.03 -1.22 15.72
CA LEU A 141 -11.33 -0.06 15.17
C LEU A 141 -11.76 1.19 15.94
N THR A 142 -10.79 1.94 16.49
CA THR A 142 -11.08 3.05 17.41
C THR A 142 -11.14 4.43 16.75
N ASP A 143 -10.79 4.58 15.48
CA ASP A 143 -10.83 5.87 14.77
C ASP A 143 -11.38 5.67 13.36
N MET A 144 -12.67 5.93 13.19
CA MET A 144 -13.33 5.95 11.87
C MET A 144 -13.37 7.38 11.28
N ASP A 145 -13.06 8.40 12.07
CA ASP A 145 -13.28 9.82 11.70
C ASP A 145 -12.15 10.41 10.84
N GLU A 146 -10.91 9.91 10.90
CA GLU A 146 -9.82 10.32 9.98
C GLU A 146 -9.83 9.58 8.63
N LEU A 147 -10.75 8.63 8.49
CA LEU A 147 -10.78 7.71 7.38
C LEU A 147 -11.85 8.07 6.34
N GLU A 148 -12.64 9.14 6.47
CA GLU A 148 -13.65 9.48 5.46
C GLU A 148 -13.06 10.00 4.12
N GLU A 149 -11.86 10.58 4.10
CA GLU A 149 -11.30 11.18 2.85
C GLU A 149 -10.67 10.16 1.88
N ILE A 150 -10.34 8.95 2.32
CA ILE A 150 -9.59 7.98 1.49
C ILE A 150 -10.53 7.09 0.63
N ASP A 151 -11.87 7.15 0.82
CA ASP A 151 -12.80 6.22 0.17
C ASP A 151 -13.13 6.57 -1.29
N GLU A 152 -12.76 7.76 -1.76
CA GLU A 152 -12.81 8.09 -3.18
C GLU A 152 -11.59 7.57 -3.97
N MET A 153 -10.55 7.04 -3.29
CA MET A 153 -9.24 6.82 -3.91
C MET A 153 -8.88 5.38 -4.26
N VAL A 154 -9.73 4.39 -3.91
CA VAL A 154 -9.58 3.03 -4.44
C VAL A 154 -10.46 2.92 -5.68
N ASP A 155 -9.83 3.10 -6.83
CA ASP A 155 -10.45 2.99 -8.13
C ASP A 155 -11.15 1.63 -8.31
N GLU A 156 -12.48 1.64 -8.46
CA GLU A 156 -13.27 0.50 -8.94
C GLU A 156 -12.86 0.06 -10.37
N SER A 157 -11.94 0.78 -11.04
CA SER A 157 -11.53 0.46 -12.41
C SER A 157 -10.58 -0.74 -12.58
N VAL A 158 -10.12 -1.41 -11.52
CA VAL A 158 -9.38 -2.68 -11.71
C VAL A 158 -10.41 -3.75 -12.09
N PRO A 159 -10.48 -4.20 -13.36
CA PRO A 159 -11.46 -5.19 -13.76
C PRO A 159 -11.10 -6.49 -13.05
N ASP A 160 -12.04 -7.04 -12.28
CA ASP A 160 -11.94 -8.38 -11.72
C ASP A 160 -11.81 -9.37 -12.90
N ASN A 161 -10.57 -9.76 -13.20
CA ASN A 161 -10.29 -10.64 -14.32
C ASN A 161 -10.90 -12.03 -14.06
N SER A 162 -11.95 -12.29 -14.84
CA SER A 162 -12.23 -13.54 -15.57
C SER A 162 -12.83 -14.78 -14.87
N PHE A 163 -13.16 -14.78 -13.58
CA PHE A 163 -13.86 -15.96 -12.99
C PHE A 163 -15.32 -15.72 -12.57
N ARG A 164 -15.64 -14.62 -11.88
CA ARG A 164 -17.00 -14.38 -11.36
C ARG A 164 -18.04 -14.07 -12.45
N SER A 165 -17.67 -13.27 -13.44
CA SER A 165 -18.54 -12.93 -14.58
C SER A 165 -18.87 -14.15 -15.45
N LEU A 166 -17.89 -15.06 -15.63
CA LEU A 166 -18.09 -16.30 -16.38
C LEU A 166 -19.04 -17.26 -15.64
N LEU A 167 -18.93 -17.37 -14.31
CA LEU A 167 -19.85 -18.17 -13.50
C LEU A 167 -21.28 -17.63 -13.52
N TYR A 168 -21.46 -16.31 -13.45
CA TYR A 168 -22.79 -15.69 -13.50
C TYR A 168 -23.47 -15.87 -14.85
N THR A 169 -22.75 -15.66 -15.96
CA THR A 169 -23.30 -15.82 -17.31
C THR A 169 -23.62 -17.28 -17.62
N THR A 170 -22.78 -18.23 -17.22
CA THR A 170 -23.02 -19.67 -17.42
C THR A 170 -24.21 -20.18 -16.60
N LEU A 171 -24.35 -19.76 -15.34
CA LEU A 171 -25.51 -20.09 -14.50
C LEU A 171 -26.81 -19.53 -15.09
N SER A 172 -26.78 -18.31 -15.62
CA SER A 172 -27.95 -17.69 -16.26
C SER A 172 -28.38 -18.40 -17.55
N LEU A 173 -27.42 -18.83 -18.38
CA LEU A 173 -27.71 -19.57 -19.62
C LEU A 173 -28.27 -20.97 -19.32
N ALA A 174 -27.70 -21.66 -18.32
CA ALA A 174 -28.20 -22.97 -17.89
C ALA A 174 -29.65 -22.89 -17.40
N ALA A 175 -30.00 -21.86 -16.63
CA ALA A 175 -31.37 -21.65 -16.17
C ALA A 175 -32.36 -21.43 -17.33
N LEU A 176 -31.98 -20.64 -18.35
CA LEU A 176 -32.83 -20.41 -19.52
C LEU A 176 -33.03 -21.68 -20.37
N ILE A 177 -31.99 -22.51 -20.52
CA ILE A 177 -32.10 -23.79 -21.23
C ILE A 177 -33.03 -24.76 -20.48
N ILE A 178 -32.93 -24.83 -19.15
CA ILE A 178 -33.81 -25.67 -18.33
C ILE A 178 -35.27 -25.21 -18.44
N ILE A 179 -35.51 -23.90 -18.39
CA ILE A 179 -36.86 -23.34 -18.56
C ILE A 179 -37.40 -23.66 -19.96
N PHE A 180 -36.60 -23.44 -21.01
CA PHE A 180 -37.03 -23.66 -22.39
C PHE A 180 -37.30 -25.14 -22.69
N THR A 181 -36.43 -26.04 -22.22
CA THR A 181 -36.63 -27.49 -22.38
C THR A 181 -37.83 -27.99 -21.60
N SER A 182 -38.08 -27.46 -20.40
CA SER A 182 -39.26 -27.78 -19.60
C SER A 182 -40.55 -27.30 -20.29
N ILE A 183 -40.56 -26.07 -20.82
CA ILE A 183 -41.70 -25.54 -21.59
C ILE A 183 -41.92 -26.35 -22.87
N PHE A 184 -40.86 -26.66 -23.62
CA PHE A 184 -40.95 -27.50 -24.83
C PHE A 184 -41.53 -28.88 -24.50
N PHE A 185 -41.08 -29.50 -23.42
CA PHE A 185 -41.58 -30.81 -23.00
C PHE A 185 -43.06 -30.76 -22.63
N ILE A 186 -43.50 -29.71 -21.91
CA ILE A 186 -44.90 -29.51 -21.57
C ILE A 186 -45.76 -29.25 -22.81
N VAL A 187 -45.28 -28.45 -23.77
CA VAL A 187 -46.07 -28.09 -24.97
C VAL A 187 -46.22 -29.26 -25.93
N PHE A 188 -45.18 -30.09 -26.10
CA PHE A 188 -45.14 -31.14 -27.13
C PHE A 188 -45.47 -32.55 -26.64
N PHE A 189 -45.38 -32.82 -25.34
CA PHE A 189 -45.65 -34.16 -24.79
C PHE A 189 -46.87 -34.22 -23.87
N TYR A 190 -47.50 -33.09 -23.53
CA TYR A 190 -48.70 -33.03 -22.69
C TYR A 190 -49.95 -32.43 -23.38
N ASN A 191 -49.92 -32.25 -24.71
CA ASN A 191 -51.09 -32.10 -25.58
C ASN A 191 -51.12 -33.26 -26.59
#